data_AF-A0A2S9F760-F1
#
_entry.id   AF-A0A2S9F760-F1
#
_cell.length_a   1.000
_cell.length_b   1.000
_cell.length_c   1.000
_cell.angle_alpha   90.00
_cell.angle_beta   90.00
_cell.angle_gamma   90.00
#
_symmetry.space_group_name_H-M   'P 1'
#
loop_
_entity.id
_entity.type
_entity.pdbx_description
1 polymer ?
#
loop_
_entity_poly.entity_id
_entity_poly.type
_entity_poly.pdbx_seq_one_letter_code
_entity_poly.pdbx_strand_id
1 'polypeptide(L)'
;MATLTRILTQGRSGTRPVDEIPPLKRLLPLGIQHVLAMYAGAVAVPLIVGGAMVGAGRLEQSDIVHLIMADLFVAGIATIIQAVGFWRFGVRLPLMQGVTFAAVGPMITIGVNHGITTIYGSVIACGLFMMLLAPVFGKLIRFFPPLVTGTIILIIGVSLMRVAAGWFGGGTAAGADFGSPAAIAMGFFTLAVIIAIERFAPESLRRVSIL
;
A
#
# COMPACT_ATOMS: atom_id res chain seq x y z
N MET A 1 4.92 28.76 -20.18
CA MET A 1 4.28 27.67 -20.96
C MET A 1 5.29 26.92 -21.84
N ALA A 2 6.13 27.60 -22.64
CA ALA A 2 7.14 26.97 -23.51
C ALA A 2 8.16 26.03 -22.79
N THR A 3 8.52 26.34 -21.54
CA THR A 3 9.45 25.53 -20.73
C THR A 3 8.85 24.18 -20.32
N LEU A 4 7.56 24.15 -19.99
CA LEU A 4 6.88 22.92 -19.55
C LEU A 4 6.73 21.95 -20.72
N THR A 5 6.29 22.45 -21.88
CA THR A 5 6.18 21.65 -23.10
C THR A 5 7.53 21.06 -23.49
N ARG A 6 8.62 21.84 -23.44
CA ARG A 6 9.95 21.35 -23.79
C ARG A 6 10.46 20.27 -22.84
N ILE A 7 10.24 20.42 -21.53
CA ILE A 7 10.57 19.40 -20.52
C ILE A 7 9.78 18.11 -20.77
N LEU A 8 8.49 18.22 -21.10
CA LEU A 8 7.64 17.06 -21.35
C LEU A 8 8.03 16.32 -22.63
N THR A 9 8.49 17.00 -23.69
CA THR A 9 8.85 16.32 -24.95
C THR A 9 10.29 15.83 -24.99
N GLN A 10 11.24 16.57 -24.43
CA GLN A 10 12.68 16.27 -24.50
C GLN A 10 13.26 15.68 -23.20
N GLY A 11 12.51 15.73 -22.10
CA GLY A 11 13.02 15.40 -20.77
C GLY A 11 13.87 16.52 -20.16
N ARG A 12 14.26 16.34 -18.89
CA ARG A 12 15.17 17.23 -18.17
C ARG A 12 16.24 16.39 -17.47
N SER A 13 17.52 16.64 -17.76
CA SER A 13 18.63 16.10 -16.97
C SER A 13 18.78 16.89 -15.67
N GLY A 14 18.90 16.17 -14.56
CA GLY A 14 19.18 16.74 -13.24
C GLY A 14 20.65 16.53 -12.86
N THR A 15 21.13 17.26 -11.86
CA THR A 15 22.46 17.01 -11.26
C THR A 15 22.49 15.71 -10.45
N ARG A 16 21.34 15.24 -9.98
CA ARG A 16 21.16 13.93 -9.33
C ARG A 16 20.22 13.08 -10.19
N PRO A 17 20.44 11.75 -10.29
CA PRO A 17 19.58 10.86 -11.06
C PRO A 17 18.09 10.94 -10.67
N VAL A 18 17.80 11.23 -9.39
CA VAL A 18 16.44 11.37 -8.88
C VAL A 18 15.70 12.61 -9.40
N ASP A 19 16.44 13.63 -9.84
CA ASP A 19 15.89 14.90 -10.33
C ASP A 19 15.67 14.88 -11.86
N GLU A 20 16.02 13.76 -12.51
CA GLU A 20 15.81 13.54 -13.94
C GLU A 20 14.34 13.33 -14.26
N ILE A 21 13.85 14.05 -15.27
CA ILE A 21 12.49 13.93 -15.76
C ILE A 21 12.57 13.29 -17.14
N PRO A 22 12.21 12.01 -17.30
CA PRO A 22 12.17 11.39 -18.62
C PRO A 22 11.09 12.04 -19.50
N PRO A 23 11.21 11.94 -20.83
CA PRO A 23 10.20 12.45 -21.74
C PRO A 23 8.85 11.76 -21.51
N LEU A 24 7.75 12.45 -21.80
CA LEU A 24 6.38 12.03 -21.50
C LEU A 24 6.05 10.63 -22.03
N LYS A 25 6.62 10.26 -23.19
CA LYS A 25 6.47 8.92 -23.81
C LYS A 25 6.98 7.78 -22.93
N ARG A 26 7.95 8.03 -22.04
CA ARG A 26 8.45 7.07 -21.05
C ARG A 26 7.82 7.30 -19.68
N LEU A 27 7.65 8.57 -19.31
CA LEU A 27 7.13 8.97 -18.00
C LEU A 27 5.71 8.44 -17.74
N LEU A 28 4.81 8.52 -18.74
CA LEU A 28 3.42 8.08 -18.57
C LEU A 28 3.32 6.56 -18.36
N PRO A 29 3.92 5.68 -19.21
CA PRO A 29 3.93 4.24 -18.94
C PRO A 29 4.61 3.86 -17.62
N LEU A 30 5.71 4.53 -17.26
CA LEU A 30 6.41 4.31 -15.99
C LEU A 30 5.53 4.66 -14.78
N GLY A 31 4.80 5.78 -14.86
CA GLY A 31 3.86 6.19 -13.81
C GLY A 31 2.72 5.19 -13.65
N ILE A 32 2.12 4.74 -14.75
CA ILE A 32 1.09 3.70 -14.73
C ILE A 32 1.64 2.42 -14.09
N GLN A 33 2.84 1.99 -14.48
CA GLN A 33 3.47 0.80 -13.90
C GLN A 33 3.66 0.91 -12.39
N HIS A 34 4.02 2.08 -11.86
CA HIS A 34 4.14 2.29 -10.41
C HIS A 34 2.79 2.18 -9.71
N VAL A 35 1.74 2.76 -10.28
CA VAL A 35 0.39 2.65 -9.72
C VAL A 35 -0.09 1.19 -9.72
N LEU A 36 0.09 0.49 -10.83
CA LEU A 36 -0.29 -0.93 -10.95
C LEU A 36 0.48 -1.82 -9.97
N ALA A 37 1.79 -1.60 -9.83
CA ALA A 37 2.63 -2.35 -8.89
C ALA A 37 2.24 -2.08 -7.43
N MET A 38 1.78 -0.87 -7.10
CA MET A 38 1.32 -0.52 -5.76
C MET A 38 -0.06 -1.09 -5.42
N TYR A 39 -0.93 -1.19 -6.42
CA TYR A 39 -2.36 -1.43 -6.25
C TYR A 39 -2.67 -2.65 -5.37
N ALA A 40 -2.01 -3.79 -5.66
CA ALA A 40 -2.22 -5.03 -4.90
C ALA A 40 -1.93 -4.86 -3.40
N GLY A 41 -0.89 -4.12 -3.04
CA GLY A 41 -0.53 -3.86 -1.65
C GLY A 41 -1.41 -2.80 -0.99
N ALA A 42 -1.78 -1.75 -1.72
CA ALA A 42 -2.58 -0.64 -1.21
C ALA A 42 -4.00 -1.08 -0.84
N VAL A 43 -4.66 -1.80 -1.76
CA VAL A 43 -6.06 -2.21 -1.62
C VAL A 43 -6.25 -3.30 -0.55
N ALA A 44 -5.20 -4.04 -0.20
CA ALA A 44 -5.28 -5.10 0.78
C ALA A 44 -5.69 -4.60 2.18
N VAL A 45 -5.15 -3.46 2.66
CA VAL A 45 -5.48 -2.95 3.99
C VAL A 45 -6.97 -2.56 4.15
N PRO A 46 -7.57 -1.72 3.27
CA PRO A 46 -9.00 -1.40 3.36
C PRO A 46 -9.89 -2.63 3.17
N LEU A 47 -9.49 -3.62 2.36
CA LEU A 47 -10.21 -4.90 2.27
C LEU A 47 -10.20 -5.67 3.60
N ILE A 48 -9.03 -5.75 4.26
CA ILE A 48 -8.89 -6.47 5.53
C ILE A 48 -9.67 -5.79 6.65
N VAL A 49 -9.47 -4.48 6.81
CA VAL A 49 -10.14 -3.70 7.87
C VAL A 49 -11.63 -3.61 7.58
N GLY A 50 -12.02 -3.27 6.34
CA GLY A 50 -13.42 -3.20 5.91
C GLY A 50 -14.14 -4.53 6.06
N GLY A 51 -13.54 -5.64 5.61
CA GLY A 51 -14.10 -6.97 5.77
C GLY A 51 -14.31 -7.37 7.24
N ALA A 52 -13.37 -7.02 8.13
CA ALA A 52 -13.53 -7.24 9.56
C ALA A 52 -14.67 -6.39 10.17
N MET A 53 -14.87 -5.16 9.68
CA MET A 53 -15.98 -4.29 10.10
C MET A 53 -17.33 -4.79 9.63
N VAL A 54 -17.41 -5.30 8.39
CA VAL A 54 -18.61 -5.93 7.86
C VAL A 54 -18.96 -7.18 8.68
N GLY A 55 -17.96 -8.02 8.98
CA GLY A 55 -18.14 -9.19 9.84
C GLY A 55 -18.62 -8.85 11.26
N ALA A 56 -18.30 -7.66 11.75
CA ALA A 56 -18.78 -7.12 13.03
C ALA A 56 -20.11 -6.36 12.92
N GLY A 57 -20.75 -6.32 11.75
CA GLY A 57 -22.02 -5.63 11.52
C GLY A 57 -21.95 -4.10 11.60
N ARG A 58 -20.75 -3.52 11.40
CA ARG A 58 -20.54 -2.06 11.52
C ARG A 58 -20.44 -1.33 10.19
N LEU A 59 -20.28 -2.06 9.10
CA LEU A 59 -20.26 -1.56 7.72
C LEU A 59 -21.03 -2.50 6.82
N GLU A 60 -21.50 -1.97 5.70
CA GLU A 60 -22.02 -2.78 4.60
C GLU A 60 -20.90 -3.14 3.61
N GLN A 61 -21.11 -4.20 2.82
CA GLN A 61 -20.14 -4.60 1.78
C GLN A 61 -19.94 -3.49 0.73
N SER A 62 -20.96 -2.66 0.50
CA SER A 62 -20.92 -1.48 -0.37
C SER A 62 -19.93 -0.42 0.12
N ASP A 63 -19.67 -0.33 1.43
CA ASP A 63 -18.78 0.68 2.01
C ASP A 63 -17.30 0.37 1.78
N ILE A 64 -16.95 -0.89 1.55
CA ILE A 64 -15.57 -1.30 1.28
C ILE A 64 -15.02 -0.59 0.04
N VAL A 65 -15.86 -0.40 -0.99
CA VAL A 65 -15.45 0.32 -2.20
C VAL A 65 -15.10 1.76 -1.88
N HIS A 66 -15.87 2.42 -1.01
CA HIS A 66 -15.59 3.78 -0.56
C HIS A 66 -14.27 3.87 0.21
N LEU A 67 -13.96 2.86 1.05
CA LEU A 67 -12.68 2.76 1.75
C LEU A 67 -11.50 2.64 0.79
N ILE A 68 -11.61 1.80 -0.23
CA ILE A 68 -10.56 1.62 -1.24
C ILE A 68 -10.32 2.92 -2.01
N MET A 69 -11.40 3.59 -2.45
CA MET A 69 -11.27 4.84 -3.19
C MET A 69 -10.66 5.95 -2.34
N ALA A 70 -11.08 6.08 -1.07
CA ALA A 70 -10.52 7.05 -0.14
C ALA A 70 -9.04 6.77 0.14
N ASP A 71 -8.67 5.50 0.33
CA ASP A 71 -7.28 5.07 0.55
C ASP A 71 -6.39 5.45 -0.63
N LEU A 72 -6.74 5.02 -1.85
CA LEU A 72 -5.95 5.30 -3.06
C LEU A 72 -5.84 6.80 -3.34
N PHE A 73 -6.92 7.55 -3.10
CA PHE A 73 -6.92 9.00 -3.28
C PHE A 73 -5.97 9.71 -2.31
N VAL A 74 -6.05 9.40 -1.02
CA VAL A 74 -5.19 10.01 0.01
C VAL A 74 -3.74 9.54 -0.14
N ALA A 75 -3.51 8.27 -0.47
CA ALA A 75 -2.19 7.73 -0.78
C ALA A 75 -1.52 8.43 -1.97
N GLY A 76 -2.28 8.74 -3.02
CA GLY A 76 -1.81 9.54 -4.15
C GLY A 76 -1.39 10.96 -3.74
N ILE A 77 -2.22 11.64 -2.94
CA ILE A 77 -1.91 12.97 -2.40
C ILE A 77 -0.65 12.92 -1.52
N ALA A 78 -0.57 11.95 -0.61
CA ALA A 78 0.58 11.77 0.27
C ALA A 78 1.86 11.49 -0.51
N THR A 79 1.79 10.68 -1.57
CA THR A 79 2.92 10.40 -2.47
C THR A 79 3.41 11.66 -3.16
N ILE A 80 2.50 12.51 -3.67
CA ILE A 80 2.87 13.79 -4.29
C ILE A 80 3.54 14.71 -3.27
N ILE A 81 2.97 14.83 -2.06
CA ILE A 81 3.54 15.67 -0.99
C ILE A 81 4.94 15.18 -0.60
N GLN A 82 5.16 13.87 -0.51
CA GLN A 82 6.47 13.29 -0.16
C GLN A 82 7.51 13.43 -1.29
N ALA A 83 7.09 13.27 -2.53
CA ALA A 83 7.96 13.32 -3.71
C ALA A 83 8.34 14.75 -4.13
N VAL A 84 7.37 15.68 -4.17
CA VAL A 84 7.62 17.09 -4.52
C VAL A 84 8.21 17.84 -3.32
N GLY A 85 7.73 17.52 -2.12
CA GLY A 85 8.01 18.27 -0.91
C GLY A 85 7.32 19.63 -0.89
N PHE A 86 6.91 20.07 0.29
CA PHE A 86 6.39 21.40 0.54
C PHE A 86 7.01 21.96 1.81
N TRP A 87 7.75 23.06 1.68
CA TRP A 87 8.46 23.71 2.79
C TRP A 87 9.41 22.75 3.53
N ARG A 88 9.09 22.35 4.77
CA ARG A 88 9.84 21.38 5.58
C ARG A 88 9.25 19.95 5.53
N PHE A 89 8.13 19.76 4.85
CA PHE A 89 7.48 18.47 4.68
C PHE A 89 7.87 17.84 3.35
N GLY A 90 8.02 16.51 3.36
CA GLY A 90 8.41 15.72 2.19
C GLY A 90 9.93 15.55 2.05
N VAL A 91 10.35 14.31 1.84
CA VAL A 91 11.78 13.94 1.74
C VAL A 91 12.38 14.30 0.36
N ARG A 92 11.54 14.69 -0.61
CA ARG A 92 11.93 15.00 -2.00
C ARG A 92 12.62 13.82 -2.69
N LEU A 93 12.10 12.63 -2.40
CA LEU A 93 12.52 11.37 -2.98
C LEU A 93 11.27 10.64 -3.53
N PRO A 94 11.41 9.80 -4.57
CA PRO A 94 10.31 9.05 -5.16
C PRO A 94 9.87 7.94 -4.20
N LEU A 95 9.09 8.32 -3.19
CA LEU A 95 8.61 7.48 -2.11
C LEU A 95 7.09 7.34 -2.21
N MET A 96 6.66 6.19 -2.71
CA MET A 96 5.24 5.88 -2.82
C MET A 96 4.67 5.64 -1.43
N GLN A 97 3.63 6.40 -1.07
CA GLN A 97 2.96 6.31 0.22
C GLN A 97 1.73 5.43 0.11
N GLY A 98 1.56 4.53 1.06
CA GLY A 98 0.36 3.71 1.21
C GLY A 98 0.11 3.41 2.69
N VAL A 99 -0.99 2.75 2.99
CA VAL A 99 -1.32 2.40 4.37
C VAL A 99 -0.44 1.25 4.86
N THR A 100 0.05 1.37 6.09
CA THR A 100 0.91 0.36 6.71
C THR A 100 0.11 -0.82 7.26
N PHE A 101 0.57 -2.03 6.96
CA PHE A 101 0.02 -3.24 7.56
C PHE A 101 0.26 -3.33 9.07
N ALA A 102 1.24 -2.59 9.60
CA ALA A 102 1.55 -2.60 11.03
C ALA A 102 0.37 -2.11 11.90
N ALA A 103 -0.48 -1.25 11.36
CA ALA A 103 -1.62 -0.68 12.07
C ALA A 103 -2.92 -1.49 11.93
N VAL A 104 -2.94 -2.54 11.10
CA VAL A 104 -4.16 -3.29 10.77
C VAL A 104 -4.80 -3.91 12.02
N GLY A 105 -4.03 -4.59 12.87
CA GLY A 105 -4.54 -5.23 14.08
C GLY A 105 -5.22 -4.24 15.05
N PRO A 106 -4.54 -3.14 15.44
CA PRO A 106 -5.15 -2.08 16.23
C PRO A 106 -6.36 -1.44 15.55
N MET A 107 -6.32 -1.17 14.24
CA MET A 107 -7.44 -0.59 13.50
C MET A 107 -8.68 -1.47 13.54
N ILE A 108 -8.54 -2.79 13.34
CA ILE A 108 -9.65 -3.74 13.45
C ILE A 108 -10.20 -3.71 14.88
N THR A 109 -9.34 -3.76 15.89
CA THR A 109 -9.78 -3.79 17.30
C THR A 109 -10.55 -2.51 17.67
N ILE A 110 -10.05 -1.34 17.29
CA ILE A 110 -10.72 -0.06 17.53
C ILE A 110 -12.02 0.01 16.73
N GLY A 111 -12.00 -0.44 15.48
CA GLY A 111 -13.17 -0.46 14.62
C GLY A 111 -14.30 -1.33 15.15
N VAL A 112 -14.01 -2.57 15.53
CA VAL A 112 -15.01 -3.52 16.02
C VAL A 112 -15.65 -2.99 17.30
N ASN A 113 -14.88 -2.35 18.18
CA ASN A 113 -15.38 -1.89 19.49
C ASN A 113 -15.99 -0.48 19.44
N HIS A 114 -15.39 0.46 18.70
CA HIS A 114 -15.76 1.88 18.71
C HIS A 114 -16.16 2.47 17.34
N GLY A 115 -16.08 1.70 16.27
CA GLY A 115 -16.55 2.10 14.94
C GLY A 115 -15.50 2.83 14.11
N ILE A 116 -15.85 3.06 12.85
CA ILE A 116 -14.94 3.61 11.83
C ILE A 116 -14.54 5.07 12.08
N THR A 117 -15.44 5.87 12.64
CA THR A 117 -15.16 7.28 12.99
C THR A 117 -14.06 7.37 14.05
N THR A 118 -14.05 6.42 15.00
CA THR A 118 -13.01 6.32 16.03
C THR A 118 -11.67 5.89 15.42
N ILE A 119 -11.66 5.03 14.39
CA ILE A 119 -10.45 4.72 13.63
C ILE A 119 -9.88 6.02 13.03
N TYR A 120 -10.70 6.79 12.30
CA TYR A 120 -10.23 8.04 11.68
C TYR A 120 -9.69 9.04 12.70
N GLY A 121 -10.41 9.25 13.81
CA GLY A 121 -9.96 10.13 14.88
C GLY A 121 -8.63 9.67 15.49
N SER A 122 -8.48 8.36 15.73
CA SER A 122 -7.27 7.76 16.29
C SER A 122 -6.07 7.88 15.34
N VAL A 123 -6.29 7.64 14.04
CA VAL A 123 -5.25 7.76 13.01
C VAL A 123 -4.80 9.22 12.86
N ILE A 124 -5.73 10.18 12.85
CA ILE A 124 -5.41 11.61 12.79
C ILE A 124 -4.61 12.03 14.03
N ALA A 125 -5.07 11.66 15.23
CA ALA A 125 -4.37 11.97 16.48
C ALA A 125 -2.97 11.36 16.51
N CYS A 126 -2.83 10.09 16.10
CA CYS A 126 -1.54 9.42 15.99
C CYS A 126 -0.62 10.08 14.96
N GLY A 127 -1.14 10.48 13.80
CA GLY A 127 -0.39 11.17 12.76
C GLY A 127 0.14 12.53 13.22
N LEU A 128 -0.69 13.32 13.91
CA LEU A 128 -0.27 14.58 14.52
C LEU A 128 0.79 14.37 15.60
N PHE A 129 0.61 13.36 16.45
CA PHE A 129 1.59 13.01 17.48
C PHE A 129 2.93 12.58 16.87
N MET A 130 2.92 11.73 15.84
CA MET A 130 4.13 11.32 15.13
C MET A 130 4.81 12.50 14.43
N MET A 131 4.05 13.44 13.86
CA MET A 131 4.60 14.64 13.26
C MET A 131 5.36 15.50 14.28
N LEU A 132 4.82 15.64 15.50
CA LEU A 132 5.47 16.39 16.58
C LEU A 132 6.72 15.67 17.11
N LEU A 133 6.68 14.34 17.19
CA LEU A 133 7.79 13.53 17.70
C LEU A 133 8.82 13.13 16.63
N ALA A 134 8.56 13.40 15.35
CA ALA A 134 9.46 13.10 14.23
C ALA A 134 10.93 13.49 14.48
N PRO A 135 11.29 14.70 14.97
CA PRO A 135 12.69 15.06 15.19
C PRO A 135 13.35 14.26 16.33
N VAL A 136 12.57 13.80 17.31
CA VAL A 136 13.06 12.96 18.41
C VAL A 136 13.32 11.55 17.90
N PHE A 137 12.36 10.98 17.16
CA PHE A 137 12.53 9.65 16.54
C PHE A 137 13.70 9.61 15.56
N GLY A 138 13.94 10.68 14.79
CA GLY A 138 15.11 10.78 13.93
C GLY A 138 16.44 10.56 14.66
N LYS A 139 16.55 10.98 15.92
CA LYS A 139 17.73 10.72 16.77
C LYS A 139 17.76 9.29 17.33
N LEU A 140 16.58 8.69 17.52
CA LEU A 140 16.42 7.37 18.11
C LEU A 140 16.65 6.23 17.10
N ILE A 141 16.53 6.48 15.79
CA ILE A 141 16.78 5.49 14.72
C ILE A 141 18.15 4.81 14.86
N ARG A 142 19.17 5.48 15.42
CA ARG A 142 20.48 4.87 15.67
C ARG A 142 20.46 3.65 16.61
N PHE A 143 19.41 3.52 17.44
CA PHE A 143 19.23 2.41 18.37
C PHE A 143 18.45 1.24 17.77
N PHE A 144 17.93 1.38 16.55
CA PHE A 144 17.23 0.34 15.82
C PHE A 144 18.15 -0.21 14.72
N PRO A 145 19.06 -1.15 15.03
CA PRO A 145 19.92 -1.73 14.03
C PRO A 145 19.08 -2.45 12.96
N PRO A 146 19.63 -2.72 11.76
CA PRO A 146 18.91 -3.38 10.66
C PRO A 146 18.22 -4.68 11.06
N LEU A 147 18.76 -5.39 12.06
CA LEU A 147 18.15 -6.58 12.64
C LEU A 147 16.74 -6.31 13.19
N VAL A 148 16.55 -5.23 13.96
CA VAL A 148 15.24 -4.93 14.58
C VAL A 148 14.22 -4.56 13.51
N THR A 149 14.60 -3.67 12.58
CA THR A 149 13.73 -3.27 11.48
C THR A 149 13.35 -4.46 10.60
N GLY A 150 14.32 -5.32 10.26
CA GLY A 150 14.09 -6.52 9.47
C GLY A 150 13.17 -7.53 10.18
N THR A 151 13.38 -7.76 11.48
CA THR A 151 12.51 -8.65 12.27
C THR A 151 11.08 -8.11 12.35
N ILE A 152 10.88 -6.79 12.52
CA ILE A 152 9.53 -6.19 12.53
C ILE A 152 8.83 -6.38 11.18
N ILE A 153 9.53 -6.15 10.06
CA ILE A 153 8.98 -6.36 8.71
C ILE A 153 8.59 -7.84 8.52
N LEU A 154 9.43 -8.78 8.98
CA LEU A 154 9.14 -10.21 8.91
C LEU A 154 7.91 -10.57 9.74
N ILE A 155 7.79 -10.04 10.97
CA ILE A 155 6.62 -10.27 11.82
C ILE A 155 5.34 -9.73 11.16
N ILE A 156 5.39 -8.54 10.56
CA ILE A 156 4.24 -7.99 9.81
C ILE A 156 3.85 -8.94 8.68
N GLY A 157 4.81 -9.40 7.86
CA GLY A 157 4.56 -10.34 6.77
C GLY A 157 3.96 -11.67 7.26
N VAL A 158 4.56 -12.29 8.27
CA VAL A 158 4.08 -13.56 8.85
C VAL A 158 2.68 -13.40 9.46
N SER A 159 2.40 -12.26 10.10
CA SER A 159 1.07 -12.00 10.69
C SER A 159 -0.02 -11.90 9.63
N LEU A 160 0.30 -11.39 8.43
CA LEU A 160 -0.63 -11.31 7.29
C LEU A 160 -0.84 -12.65 6.59
N MET A 161 0.03 -13.64 6.78
CA MET A 161 -0.17 -14.98 6.19
C MET A 161 -1.51 -15.59 6.61
N ARG A 162 -2.01 -15.30 7.82
CA ARG A 162 -3.32 -15.77 8.28
C ARG A 162 -4.47 -15.21 7.44
N VAL A 163 -4.38 -13.94 7.08
CA VAL A 163 -5.36 -13.27 6.21
C VAL A 163 -5.30 -13.88 4.81
N ALA A 164 -4.10 -14.03 4.25
CA ALA A 164 -3.91 -14.63 2.94
C ALA A 164 -4.44 -16.08 2.88
N ALA A 165 -4.20 -16.88 3.94
CA ALA A 165 -4.74 -18.23 4.06
C ALA A 165 -6.28 -18.24 4.11
N GLY A 166 -6.89 -17.24 4.76
CA GLY A 166 -8.34 -17.03 4.74
C GLY A 166 -8.86 -16.83 3.31
N TRP A 167 -8.26 -15.92 2.56
CA TRP A 167 -8.62 -15.67 1.17
C TRP A 167 -8.40 -16.89 0.27
N PHE A 168 -7.30 -17.62 0.47
CA PHE A 168 -6.99 -18.85 -0.25
C PHE A 168 -8.01 -19.97 0.03
N GLY A 169 -8.58 -20.00 1.23
CA GLY A 169 -9.62 -20.93 1.64
C GLY A 169 -11.02 -20.57 1.13
N GLY A 170 -11.21 -19.50 0.34
CA GLY A 170 -12.52 -19.10 -0.18
C GLY A 170 -13.18 -17.93 0.54
N GLY A 171 -12.43 -17.16 1.35
CA GLY A 171 -12.89 -15.89 1.92
C GLY A 171 -12.91 -15.90 3.45
N THR A 172 -14.07 -15.72 4.06
CA THR A 172 -14.18 -15.70 5.52
C THR A 172 -14.12 -17.11 6.09
N ALA A 173 -13.27 -17.33 7.10
CA ALA A 173 -13.10 -18.61 7.81
C ALA A 173 -14.39 -19.18 8.45
N ALA A 174 -15.49 -18.42 8.46
CA ALA A 174 -16.80 -18.79 8.98
C ALA A 174 -17.81 -19.24 7.91
N GLY A 175 -17.44 -19.23 6.61
CA GLY A 175 -18.31 -19.70 5.53
C GLY A 175 -18.34 -21.23 5.43
N ALA A 176 -19.50 -21.81 5.12
CA ALA A 176 -19.64 -23.25 4.91
C ALA A 176 -18.78 -23.81 3.76
N ASP A 177 -18.35 -22.93 2.85
CA ASP A 177 -17.51 -23.25 1.68
C ASP A 177 -16.01 -23.05 1.95
N PHE A 178 -15.60 -22.82 3.21
CA PHE A 178 -14.21 -22.64 3.56
C PHE A 178 -13.42 -23.93 3.32
N GLY A 179 -12.38 -23.85 2.49
CA GLY A 179 -11.60 -25.00 2.04
C GLY A 179 -12.23 -25.77 0.88
N SER A 180 -13.20 -25.18 0.15
CA SER A 180 -13.70 -25.81 -1.07
C SER A 180 -12.55 -26.10 -2.05
N PRO A 181 -12.51 -27.28 -2.69
CA PRO A 181 -11.46 -27.62 -3.66
C PRO A 181 -11.36 -26.61 -4.80
N ALA A 182 -12.47 -25.99 -5.18
CA ALA A 182 -12.51 -24.94 -6.19
C ALA A 182 -11.78 -23.66 -5.76
N ALA A 183 -11.99 -23.16 -4.53
CA ALA A 183 -11.30 -21.96 -4.04
C ALA A 183 -9.79 -22.19 -3.92
N ILE A 184 -9.40 -23.35 -3.40
CA ILE A 184 -7.98 -23.76 -3.29
C ILE A 184 -7.36 -23.89 -4.68
N ALA A 185 -8.05 -24.53 -5.63
CA ALA A 185 -7.57 -24.66 -7.01
C ALA A 185 -7.40 -23.30 -7.69
N MET A 186 -8.34 -22.36 -7.48
CA MET A 186 -8.23 -20.99 -7.98
C MET A 186 -7.01 -20.27 -7.38
N GLY A 187 -6.78 -20.39 -6.07
CA GLY A 187 -5.60 -19.82 -5.42
C GLY A 187 -4.28 -20.36 -5.98
N PHE A 188 -4.17 -21.69 -6.13
CA PHE A 188 -3.00 -22.32 -6.75
C PHE A 188 -2.83 -21.95 -8.22
N PHE A 189 -3.93 -21.83 -8.96
CA PHE A 189 -3.91 -21.39 -10.34
C PHE A 189 -3.37 -19.96 -10.46
N THR A 190 -3.88 -19.02 -9.66
CA THR A 190 -3.36 -17.65 -9.62
C THR A 190 -1.88 -17.63 -9.27
N LEU A 191 -1.46 -18.40 -8.25
CA LEU A 191 -0.05 -18.51 -7.87
C LEU A 191 0.83 -19.05 -9.03
N ALA A 192 0.36 -20.09 -9.73
CA ALA A 192 1.08 -20.67 -10.86
C ALA A 192 1.22 -19.67 -12.01
N VAL A 193 0.16 -18.90 -12.29
CA VAL A 193 0.18 -17.82 -13.30
C VAL A 193 1.18 -16.73 -12.90
N ILE A 194 1.18 -16.28 -11.64
CA ILE A 194 2.15 -15.31 -11.12
C ILE A 194 3.58 -15.83 -11.34
N ILE A 195 3.86 -17.07 -10.93
CA ILE A 195 5.20 -17.68 -11.09
C ILE A 195 5.60 -17.81 -12.57
N ALA A 196 4.67 -18.19 -13.44
CA ALA A 196 4.93 -18.30 -14.88
C ALA A 196 5.27 -16.93 -15.49
N ILE A 197 4.51 -15.88 -15.15
CA ILE A 197 4.79 -14.51 -15.59
C ILE A 197 6.13 -14.04 -15.03
N GLU A 198 6.39 -14.24 -13.75
CA GLU A 198 7.64 -13.81 -13.11
C GLU A 198 8.88 -14.48 -13.74
N ARG A 199 8.74 -15.75 -14.15
CA ARG A 199 9.83 -16.52 -14.76
C ARG A 199 10.05 -16.21 -16.23
N PHE A 200 8.99 -16.05 -17.02
CA PHE A 200 9.08 -16.00 -18.49
C PHE A 200 8.82 -14.62 -19.11
N ALA A 201 8.26 -13.66 -18.37
CA ALA A 201 7.92 -12.34 -18.92
C ALA A 201 9.13 -11.37 -18.94
N PRO A 202 9.11 -10.34 -19.80
CA PRO A 202 10.07 -9.24 -19.78
C PRO A 202 9.95 -8.39 -18.49
N GLU A 203 11.02 -7.68 -18.13
CA GLU A 203 11.12 -6.93 -16.85
C GLU A 203 9.98 -5.94 -16.57
N SER A 204 9.34 -5.40 -17.62
CA SER A 204 8.19 -4.51 -17.46
C SER A 204 6.94 -5.23 -16.93
N LEU A 205 6.69 -6.46 -17.39
CA LEU A 205 5.56 -7.28 -16.98
C LEU A 205 5.78 -7.97 -15.63
N ARG A 206 7.03 -8.31 -15.27
CA ARG A 206 7.35 -8.93 -13.97
C ARG A 206 6.87 -8.07 -12.79
N ARG A 207 7.04 -6.74 -12.87
CA ARG A 207 6.61 -5.83 -11.79
C ARG A 207 5.09 -5.73 -11.60
N VAL A 208 4.30 -6.24 -12.55
CA VAL A 208 2.83 -6.24 -12.52
C VAL A 208 2.28 -7.66 -12.38
N SER A 209 3.14 -8.67 -12.22
CA SER A 209 2.72 -10.09 -12.19
C SER A 209 1.73 -10.43 -11.10
N ILE A 210 1.72 -9.66 -10.00
CA ILE A 210 0.86 -9.84 -8.82
C ILE A 210 -0.56 -9.27 -9.05
N LEU A 211 -0.74 -8.38 -10.04
CA LEU A 211 -2.03 -7.80 -10.40
C LEU A 211 -2.80 -8.74 -11.35
#